data_AF-A0A1G8JPF6-F1
#
_entry.id   AF-A0A1G8JPF6-F1
#
_cell.length_a   1.000
_cell.length_b   1.000
_cell.length_c   1.000
_cell.angle_alpha   90.00
_cell.angle_beta   90.00
_cell.angle_gamma   90.00
#
_symmetry.space_group_name_H-M   'P 1'
#
loop_
_entity.id
_entity.type
_entity.pdbx_description
1 polymer ?
#
loop_
_entity_poly.entity_id
_entity_poly.type
_entity_poly.pdbx_seq_one_letter_code
_entity_poly.pdbx_strand_id
1 'polypeptide(L)'
;MDKWQVQQLKRKHYFEGWYYKLVSADEKTVVAIIPSFAIDKGQITYDLQLFISKRLTDGFEHDVHHLTFSSDQVILSQPKEPMKVQYGKNRFTKESVHLNIQTTDLSLEGSLQLNQLETLNKTRWMPNIMGPFSYLSFMECFHDIGAMDALIEGELQLQGESIDFTNGRAHLEKDWGSSFPKYYIWLQSNHFTTRPRSLFFSWAHIPLGPFWFNGFICHLWTGKEHLRFATYNGTKCHVEVTDPTHVKITLTKGQHQLIIKAHQTGGSVDLKAPKLGLMNQTIKEGLMGSVSFWLYEKETCILEDHSPLAGLEIVSELTPVD
;
A
#
# COMPACT_ATOMS: atom_id res chain seq x y z
N MET A 1 -6.29 -13.34 -14.91
CA MET A 1 -7.49 -13.06 -14.11
C MET A 1 -7.11 -11.92 -13.17
N ASP A 2 -7.87 -10.83 -13.15
CA ASP A 2 -7.59 -9.65 -12.33
C ASP A 2 -7.82 -9.98 -10.85
N LYS A 3 -6.78 -9.88 -10.01
CA LYS A 3 -6.85 -10.27 -8.59
C LYS A 3 -7.31 -9.13 -7.67
N TRP A 4 -7.52 -7.96 -8.25
CA TRP A 4 -8.03 -6.79 -7.55
C TRP A 4 -9.50 -6.93 -7.10
N GLN A 5 -10.26 -7.81 -7.75
CA GLN A 5 -11.65 -8.15 -7.38
C GLN A 5 -11.69 -8.97 -6.08
N VAL A 6 -12.84 -9.04 -5.40
CA VAL A 6 -13.00 -9.87 -4.19
C VAL A 6 -12.63 -11.33 -4.51
N GLN A 7 -11.77 -11.93 -3.70
CA GLN A 7 -11.20 -13.25 -3.98
C GLN A 7 -11.95 -14.38 -3.27
N GLN A 8 -12.16 -14.34 -1.94
CA GLN A 8 -12.62 -15.53 -1.20
C GLN A 8 -13.45 -15.27 0.08
N LEU A 9 -14.78 -15.25 -0.03
CA LEU A 9 -15.69 -15.11 1.12
C LEU A 9 -15.93 -16.40 1.94
N LYS A 10 -15.32 -17.54 1.58
CA LYS A 10 -15.67 -18.87 2.13
C LYS A 10 -14.67 -19.46 3.14
N ARG A 11 -13.63 -18.72 3.51
CA ARG A 11 -12.58 -19.20 4.42
C ARG A 11 -12.93 -18.91 5.88
N LYS A 12 -12.46 -19.77 6.80
CA LYS A 12 -12.70 -19.64 8.25
C LYS A 12 -11.93 -18.50 8.92
N HIS A 13 -10.71 -18.25 8.44
CA HIS A 13 -9.84 -17.14 8.83
C HIS A 13 -9.39 -16.45 7.56
N TYR A 14 -9.81 -15.20 7.37
CA TYR A 14 -9.58 -14.50 6.12
C TYR A 14 -9.67 -12.98 6.28
N PHE A 15 -9.00 -12.24 5.42
CA PHE A 15 -9.20 -10.81 5.25
C PHE A 15 -9.00 -10.40 3.79
N GLU A 16 -9.65 -9.32 3.38
CA GLU A 16 -9.24 -8.51 2.21
C GLU A 16 -9.29 -7.04 2.58
N GLY A 17 -8.30 -6.28 2.12
CA GLY A 17 -8.25 -4.84 2.22
C GLY A 17 -7.76 -4.23 0.91
N TRP A 18 -8.29 -3.06 0.57
CA TRP A 18 -7.80 -2.24 -0.53
C TRP A 18 -7.27 -0.94 0.05
N TYR A 19 -6.03 -0.63 -0.23
CA TYR A 19 -5.35 0.57 0.22
C TYR A 19 -5.33 1.60 -0.91
N TYR A 20 -5.89 2.77 -0.65
CA TYR A 20 -5.85 3.94 -1.52
C TYR A 20 -5.06 5.04 -0.84
N LYS A 21 -3.89 5.40 -1.37
CA LYS A 21 -3.17 6.60 -0.94
C LYS A 21 -3.43 7.70 -1.94
N LEU A 22 -4.06 8.78 -1.49
CA LEU A 22 -4.47 9.92 -2.30
C LEU A 22 -3.73 11.15 -1.80
N VAL A 23 -3.10 11.91 -2.69
CA VAL A 23 -2.32 13.09 -2.31
C VAL A 23 -2.71 14.26 -3.19
N SER A 24 -2.98 15.42 -2.57
CA SER A 24 -3.31 16.66 -3.28
C SER A 24 -2.13 17.14 -4.16
N ALA A 25 -2.43 17.90 -5.21
CA ALA A 25 -1.39 18.40 -6.13
C ALA A 25 -0.36 19.30 -5.45
N ASP A 26 -0.76 20.03 -4.41
CA ASP A 26 0.11 20.88 -3.60
C ASP A 26 0.83 20.10 -2.48
N GLU A 27 0.60 18.80 -2.39
CA GLU A 27 1.24 17.87 -1.44
C GLU A 27 0.99 18.21 0.04
N LYS A 28 -0.03 19.03 0.31
CA LYS A 28 -0.39 19.42 1.68
C LYS A 28 -1.38 18.46 2.32
N THR A 29 -2.10 17.67 1.56
CA THR A 29 -3.07 16.72 2.10
C THR A 29 -2.82 15.33 1.56
N VAL A 30 -2.67 14.37 2.47
CA VAL A 30 -2.62 12.94 2.18
C VAL A 30 -3.83 12.29 2.82
N VAL A 31 -4.58 11.52 2.06
CA VAL A 31 -5.70 10.71 2.55
C VAL A 31 -5.44 9.28 2.15
N ALA A 32 -5.15 8.42 3.13
CA ALA A 32 -5.14 6.99 2.97
C ALA A 32 -6.48 6.39 3.39
N ILE A 33 -7.05 5.51 2.56
CA ILE A 33 -8.36 4.90 2.79
C ILE A 33 -8.24 3.40 2.61
N ILE A 34 -8.74 2.66 3.59
CA ILE A 34 -8.61 1.20 3.66
C ILE A 34 -9.99 0.57 3.92
N PRO A 35 -10.86 0.46 2.90
CA PRO A 35 -11.99 -0.46 2.95
C PRO A 35 -11.49 -1.90 3.12
N SER A 36 -12.05 -2.63 4.07
CA SER A 36 -11.64 -4.00 4.37
C SER A 36 -12.74 -4.82 5.02
N PHE A 37 -12.63 -6.14 4.87
CA PHE A 37 -13.44 -7.08 5.63
C PHE A 37 -12.57 -8.22 6.13
N ALA A 38 -12.95 -8.79 7.28
CA ALA A 38 -12.27 -9.93 7.86
C ALA A 38 -13.29 -10.98 8.31
N ILE A 39 -12.87 -12.24 8.28
CA ILE A 39 -13.68 -13.39 8.68
C ILE A 39 -12.93 -14.12 9.79
N ASP A 40 -13.58 -14.27 10.94
CA ASP A 40 -13.12 -15.14 12.03
C ASP A 40 -14.25 -16.06 12.47
N LYS A 41 -14.01 -17.37 12.40
CA LYS A 41 -14.96 -18.42 12.84
C LYS A 41 -16.39 -18.24 12.28
N GLY A 42 -16.50 -17.69 11.07
CA GLY A 42 -17.78 -17.46 10.38
C GLY A 42 -18.46 -16.13 10.71
N GLN A 43 -17.92 -15.32 11.62
CA GLN A 43 -18.31 -13.93 11.80
C GLN A 43 -17.51 -13.05 10.84
N ILE A 44 -18.19 -12.09 10.21
CA ILE A 44 -17.57 -11.16 9.27
C ILE A 44 -17.59 -9.76 9.90
N THR A 45 -16.44 -9.09 9.92
CA THR A 45 -16.34 -7.66 10.23
C THR A 45 -16.10 -6.87 8.96
N TYR A 46 -16.63 -5.66 8.93
CA TYR A 46 -16.58 -4.75 7.80
C TYR A 46 -16.08 -3.41 8.32
N ASP A 47 -14.89 -3.04 7.87
CA ASP A 47 -14.10 -1.98 8.48
C ASP A 47 -13.64 -1.00 7.38
N LEU A 48 -13.79 0.29 7.64
CA LEU A 48 -13.22 1.37 6.83
C LEU A 48 -12.27 2.18 7.71
N GLN A 49 -10.98 2.06 7.44
CA GLN A 49 -9.97 2.89 8.11
C GLN A 49 -9.61 4.08 7.22
N LEU A 50 -9.49 5.26 7.81
CA LEU A 50 -9.02 6.47 7.16
C LEU A 50 -7.84 7.02 7.94
N PHE A 51 -6.80 7.42 7.22
CA PHE A 51 -5.66 8.16 7.75
C PHE A 51 -5.54 9.44 6.94
N ILE A 52 -5.72 10.57 7.62
CA ILE A 52 -5.74 11.90 7.01
C ILE A 52 -4.54 12.66 7.57
N SER A 53 -3.67 13.15 6.68
CA SER A 53 -2.54 13.98 7.07
C SER A 53 -2.58 15.34 6.40
N LYS A 54 -2.48 16.39 7.20
CA LYS A 54 -2.39 17.78 6.73
C LYS A 54 -1.02 18.35 7.06
N ARG A 55 -0.37 18.96 6.07
CA ARG A 55 0.94 19.59 6.23
C ARG A 55 0.83 20.83 7.11
N LEU A 56 1.67 20.89 8.13
CA LEU A 56 1.91 22.06 8.99
C LEU A 56 3.27 22.70 8.63
N THR A 57 3.62 23.81 9.31
CA THR A 57 4.92 24.49 9.12
C THR A 57 6.10 23.55 9.34
N ASP A 58 6.06 22.72 10.38
CA ASP A 58 7.17 21.84 10.80
C ASP A 58 6.77 20.35 10.86
N GLY A 59 5.97 19.88 9.89
CA GLY A 59 5.62 18.47 9.79
C GLY A 59 4.21 18.22 9.26
N PHE A 60 3.59 17.16 9.76
CA PHE A 60 2.22 16.79 9.44
C PHE A 60 1.42 16.58 10.71
N GLU A 61 0.17 17.02 10.68
CA GLU A 61 -0.86 16.61 11.63
C GLU A 61 -1.55 15.39 11.07
N HIS A 62 -1.77 14.39 11.92
CA HIS A 62 -2.35 13.10 11.54
C HIS A 62 -3.65 12.88 12.29
N ASP A 63 -4.67 12.43 11.57
CA ASP A 63 -5.96 12.05 12.13
C ASP A 63 -6.40 10.69 11.58
N VAL A 64 -6.86 9.82 12.47
CA VAL A 64 -7.17 8.42 12.16
C VAL A 64 -8.57 8.07 12.60
N HIS A 65 -9.34 7.56 11.66
CA HIS A 65 -10.74 7.20 11.87
C HIS A 65 -10.96 5.74 11.51
N HIS A 66 -11.62 5.02 12.41
CA HIS A 66 -12.03 3.64 12.18
C HIS A 66 -13.55 3.54 12.26
N LEU A 67 -14.16 3.19 11.13
CA LEU A 67 -15.61 3.02 11.00
C LEU A 67 -15.94 1.54 10.80
N THR A 68 -17.00 1.07 11.45
CA THR A 68 -17.52 -0.29 11.31
C THR A 68 -18.90 -0.26 10.69
N PHE A 69 -19.22 -1.26 9.86
CA PHE A 69 -20.48 -1.34 9.13
C PHE A 69 -21.17 -2.68 9.37
N SER A 70 -22.51 -2.67 9.38
CA SER A 70 -23.29 -3.90 9.39
C SER A 70 -23.37 -4.51 8.00
N SER A 71 -23.63 -5.82 7.91
CA SER A 71 -23.61 -6.55 6.64
C SER A 71 -24.62 -6.03 5.61
N ASP A 72 -25.76 -5.49 6.04
CA ASP A 72 -26.80 -4.91 5.19
C ASP A 72 -26.38 -3.57 4.56
N GLN A 73 -25.31 -2.94 5.05
CA GLN A 73 -24.75 -1.70 4.52
C GLN A 73 -23.61 -1.94 3.53
N VAL A 74 -23.17 -3.19 3.34
CA VAL A 74 -21.96 -3.51 2.59
C VAL A 74 -22.29 -4.24 1.29
N ILE A 75 -21.67 -3.79 0.21
CA ILE A 75 -21.74 -4.46 -1.09
C ILE A 75 -20.32 -4.77 -1.53
N LEU A 76 -20.04 -6.06 -1.73
CA LEU A 76 -18.78 -6.56 -2.25
C LEU A 76 -18.98 -7.10 -3.67
N SER A 77 -18.18 -6.63 -4.64
CA SER A 77 -18.20 -7.15 -6.02
C SER A 77 -17.99 -8.66 -6.05
N GLN A 78 -18.71 -9.38 -6.91
CA GLN A 78 -18.51 -10.83 -7.03
C GLN A 78 -17.15 -11.15 -7.68
N PRO A 79 -16.59 -12.35 -7.44
CA PRO A 79 -15.44 -12.82 -8.19
C PRO A 79 -15.76 -12.80 -9.70
N LYS A 80 -14.92 -12.13 -10.50
CA LYS A 80 -15.04 -11.85 -11.95
C LYS A 80 -15.67 -10.50 -12.33
N GLU A 81 -16.30 -9.77 -11.41
CA GLU A 81 -16.81 -8.42 -11.68
C GLU A 81 -15.74 -7.34 -11.42
N PRO A 82 -15.73 -6.22 -12.17
CA PRO A 82 -14.88 -5.08 -11.84
C PRO A 82 -14.99 -4.74 -10.35
N MET A 83 -13.85 -4.45 -9.72
CA MET A 83 -13.83 -4.21 -8.29
C MET A 83 -14.73 -3.03 -7.96
N LYS A 84 -15.71 -3.34 -7.12
CA LYS A 84 -16.67 -2.39 -6.58
C LYS A 84 -16.99 -2.80 -5.16
N VAL A 85 -16.56 -1.98 -4.24
CA VAL A 85 -16.75 -2.21 -2.82
C VAL A 85 -17.47 -0.99 -2.24
N GLN A 86 -18.52 -1.23 -1.46
CA GLN A 86 -19.35 -0.18 -0.88
C GLN A 86 -19.54 -0.42 0.61
N TYR A 87 -19.40 0.64 1.41
CA TYR A 87 -19.67 0.65 2.86
C TYR A 87 -20.60 1.82 3.16
N GLY A 88 -21.87 1.52 3.41
CA GLY A 88 -22.93 2.51 3.50
C GLY A 88 -23.05 3.29 2.18
N LYS A 89 -22.77 4.60 2.23
CA LYS A 89 -22.77 5.49 1.06
C LYS A 89 -21.39 5.64 0.39
N ASN A 90 -20.34 5.12 1.01
CA ASN A 90 -18.97 5.19 0.49
C ASN A 90 -18.75 4.11 -0.57
N ARG A 91 -18.18 4.47 -1.72
CA ARG A 91 -17.96 3.54 -2.84
C ARG A 91 -16.54 3.65 -3.35
N PHE A 92 -15.92 2.49 -3.57
CA PHE A 92 -14.54 2.35 -4.01
C PHE A 92 -14.48 1.45 -5.25
N THR A 93 -13.78 1.91 -6.28
CA THR A 93 -13.43 1.14 -7.48
C THR A 93 -11.95 1.36 -7.81
N LYS A 94 -11.42 0.79 -8.90
CA LYS A 94 -10.07 1.13 -9.36
C LYS A 94 -9.97 2.57 -9.86
N GLU A 95 -11.05 3.05 -10.46
CA GLU A 95 -11.11 4.31 -11.19
C GLU A 95 -11.79 5.44 -10.40
N SER A 96 -12.35 5.15 -9.21
CA SER A 96 -13.05 6.17 -8.44
C SER A 96 -13.11 5.88 -6.94
N VAL A 97 -13.13 6.97 -6.18
CA VAL A 97 -13.40 6.98 -4.74
C VAL A 97 -14.54 7.96 -4.50
N HIS A 98 -15.61 7.50 -3.85
CA HIS A 98 -16.72 8.33 -3.41
C HIS A 98 -16.90 8.19 -1.91
N LEU A 99 -16.88 9.32 -1.21
CA LEU A 99 -16.99 9.38 0.24
C LEU A 99 -18.23 10.19 0.64
N ASN A 100 -18.91 9.68 1.66
CA ASN A 100 -19.99 10.35 2.36
C ASN A 100 -19.98 9.83 3.81
N ILE A 101 -19.13 10.45 4.62
CA ILE A 101 -18.88 10.09 6.01
C ILE A 101 -19.30 11.28 6.87
N GLN A 102 -20.27 11.04 7.74
CA GLN A 102 -20.70 11.99 8.76
C GLN A 102 -20.73 11.27 10.10
N THR A 103 -19.77 11.56 10.96
CA THR A 103 -19.71 11.10 12.35
C THR A 103 -19.63 12.29 13.29
N THR A 104 -19.57 12.04 14.60
CA THR A 104 -19.37 13.09 15.59
C THR A 104 -18.02 13.79 15.42
N ASP A 105 -16.99 13.04 14.98
CA ASP A 105 -15.60 13.50 14.95
C ASP A 105 -15.08 13.74 13.52
N LEU A 106 -15.79 13.28 12.48
CA LEU A 106 -15.38 13.39 11.08
C LEU A 106 -16.56 13.77 10.17
N SER A 107 -16.39 14.87 9.44
CA SER A 107 -17.19 15.20 8.26
C SER A 107 -16.30 15.11 7.03
N LEU A 108 -16.55 14.13 6.16
CA LEU A 108 -15.78 13.91 4.92
C LEU A 108 -16.70 13.47 3.79
N GLU A 109 -16.84 14.30 2.77
CA GLU A 109 -17.65 14.02 1.59
C GLU A 109 -16.97 14.43 0.30
N GLY A 110 -17.27 13.77 -0.81
CA GLY A 110 -16.72 14.14 -2.11
C GLY A 110 -16.53 12.96 -3.03
N SER A 111 -15.99 13.24 -4.22
CA SER A 111 -15.73 12.23 -5.23
C SER A 111 -14.44 12.53 -5.96
N LEU A 112 -13.61 11.51 -6.11
CA LEU A 112 -12.36 11.55 -6.82
C LEU A 112 -12.41 10.53 -7.96
N GLN A 113 -12.12 10.98 -9.18
CA GLN A 113 -11.84 10.11 -10.31
C GLN A 113 -10.34 9.85 -10.38
N LEU A 114 -9.98 8.60 -10.63
CA LEU A 114 -8.61 8.13 -10.78
C LEU A 114 -8.40 7.82 -12.26
N ASN A 115 -7.61 8.67 -12.91
CA ASN A 115 -7.35 8.64 -14.34
C ASN A 115 -5.89 8.22 -14.60
N GLN A 116 -5.61 7.79 -15.84
CA GLN A 116 -4.25 7.43 -16.26
C GLN A 116 -3.54 6.43 -15.32
N LEU A 117 -4.25 5.36 -14.94
CA LEU A 117 -3.69 4.35 -14.04
C LEU A 117 -2.47 3.69 -14.69
N GLU A 118 -1.30 3.91 -14.10
CA GLU A 118 -0.09 3.17 -14.41
C GLU A 118 -0.12 1.84 -13.66
N THR A 119 -0.12 0.74 -14.40
CA THR A 119 -0.29 -0.60 -13.83
C THR A 119 0.91 -1.47 -14.13
N LEU A 120 1.09 -2.52 -13.34
CA LEU A 120 2.17 -3.46 -13.61
C LEU A 120 2.00 -4.12 -14.98
N ASN A 121 3.10 -4.31 -15.71
CA ASN A 121 3.12 -5.19 -16.88
C ASN A 121 2.78 -6.63 -16.47
N LYS A 122 1.56 -7.08 -16.81
CA LYS A 122 1.05 -8.41 -16.47
C LYS A 122 1.30 -9.39 -17.60
N THR A 123 1.78 -10.58 -17.25
CA THR A 123 1.86 -11.72 -18.18
C THR A 123 1.20 -12.94 -17.54
N ARG A 124 1.01 -14.02 -18.32
CA ARG A 124 0.53 -15.30 -17.79
C ARG A 124 1.44 -15.85 -16.68
N TRP A 125 2.72 -15.51 -16.66
CA TRP A 125 3.66 -15.99 -15.63
C TRP A 125 3.87 -14.97 -14.51
N MET A 126 3.48 -13.72 -14.75
CA MET A 126 3.59 -12.60 -13.81
C MET A 126 2.25 -11.86 -13.75
N PRO A 127 1.20 -12.47 -13.17
CA PRO A 127 -0.14 -11.90 -13.15
C PRO A 127 -0.28 -10.68 -12.24
N ASN A 128 0.58 -10.55 -11.22
CA ASN A 128 0.68 -9.39 -10.34
C ASN A 128 2.13 -9.19 -9.83
N ILE A 129 2.32 -8.37 -8.80
CA ILE A 129 3.64 -8.08 -8.22
C ILE A 129 4.32 -9.32 -7.62
N MET A 130 3.54 -10.29 -7.11
CA MET A 130 4.06 -11.54 -6.55
C MET A 130 4.51 -12.54 -7.63
N GLY A 131 4.31 -12.24 -8.92
CA GLY A 131 4.82 -13.07 -10.01
C GLY A 131 4.30 -14.52 -9.95
N PRO A 132 5.15 -15.55 -10.04
CA PRO A 132 4.73 -16.93 -9.90
C PRO A 132 4.08 -17.27 -8.54
N PHE A 133 4.40 -16.52 -7.47
CA PHE A 133 3.87 -16.79 -6.15
C PHE A 133 2.36 -16.54 -6.04
N SER A 134 1.76 -15.77 -6.96
CA SER A 134 0.30 -15.57 -7.01
C SER A 134 -0.49 -16.85 -7.31
N TYR A 135 0.18 -17.92 -7.77
CA TYR A 135 -0.43 -19.23 -8.03
C TYR A 135 -0.36 -20.18 -6.85
N LEU A 136 0.44 -19.86 -5.83
CA LEU A 136 0.57 -20.70 -4.63
C LEU A 136 -0.65 -20.47 -3.73
N SER A 137 -1.23 -21.54 -3.17
CA SER A 137 -2.45 -21.44 -2.35
C SER A 137 -2.20 -21.36 -0.85
N PHE A 138 -0.94 -21.50 -0.43
CA PHE A 138 -0.54 -21.62 0.98
C PHE A 138 0.12 -20.35 1.55
N MET A 139 0.21 -19.27 0.77
CA MET A 139 0.70 -17.98 1.28
C MET A 139 -0.28 -17.41 2.30
N GLU A 140 0.24 -16.89 3.41
CA GLU A 140 -0.56 -16.26 4.46
C GLU A 140 -1.15 -14.92 4.03
N CYS A 141 -0.39 -14.17 3.22
CA CYS A 141 -0.80 -12.91 2.63
C CYS A 141 -0.43 -12.89 1.14
N PHE A 142 -1.36 -12.42 0.34
CA PHE A 142 -1.16 -12.10 -1.06
C PHE A 142 -1.29 -10.61 -1.27
N HIS A 143 -0.51 -10.10 -2.21
CA HIS A 143 -0.40 -8.68 -2.51
C HIS A 143 -0.62 -8.44 -4.02
N ASP A 144 -1.32 -7.37 -4.37
CA ASP A 144 -1.45 -6.86 -5.73
C ASP A 144 -1.35 -5.33 -5.73
N ILE A 145 -0.81 -4.78 -6.82
CA ILE A 145 -0.76 -3.33 -7.04
C ILE A 145 -1.80 -3.01 -8.10
N GLY A 146 -2.84 -2.29 -7.69
CA GLY A 146 -3.93 -1.86 -8.56
C GLY A 146 -3.46 -0.77 -9.51
N ALA A 147 -2.67 0.17 -9.00
CA ALA A 147 -1.98 1.21 -9.75
C ALA A 147 -0.72 1.65 -8.99
N MET A 148 0.41 1.72 -9.70
CA MET A 148 1.65 2.31 -9.19
C MET A 148 1.55 3.84 -9.10
N ASP A 149 0.72 4.42 -9.95
CA ASP A 149 0.46 5.86 -10.05
C ASP A 149 -0.87 6.07 -10.78
N ALA A 150 -1.59 7.13 -10.44
CA ALA A 150 -2.76 7.60 -11.17
C ALA A 150 -2.94 9.10 -10.92
N LEU A 151 -3.48 9.84 -11.90
CA LEU A 151 -3.88 11.24 -11.73
C LEU A 151 -5.25 11.32 -11.09
N ILE A 152 -5.42 12.25 -10.16
CA ILE A 152 -6.71 12.49 -9.50
C ILE A 152 -7.42 13.68 -10.16
N GLU A 153 -8.73 13.59 -10.28
CA GLU A 153 -9.64 14.68 -10.62
C GLU A 153 -10.79 14.73 -9.61
N GLY A 154 -11.08 15.91 -9.07
CA GLY A 154 -12.15 16.13 -8.10
C GLY A 154 -11.66 16.67 -6.76
N GLU A 155 -12.58 16.77 -5.81
CA GLU A 155 -12.36 17.40 -4.51
C GLU A 155 -13.00 16.58 -3.37
N LEU A 156 -12.48 16.81 -2.17
CA LEU A 156 -13.06 16.33 -0.91
C LEU A 156 -13.36 17.53 0.00
N GLN A 157 -14.54 17.55 0.59
CA GLN A 157 -14.91 18.45 1.68
C GLN A 157 -14.56 17.76 3.00
N LEU A 158 -13.55 18.26 3.70
CA LEU A 158 -13.09 17.73 4.99
C LEU A 158 -13.33 18.76 6.09
N GLN A 159 -14.18 18.44 7.06
CA GLN A 159 -14.58 19.37 8.13
C GLN A 159 -15.09 20.73 7.61
N GLY A 160 -15.77 20.71 6.46
CA GLY A 160 -16.27 21.90 5.77
C GLY A 160 -15.24 22.69 4.96
N GLU A 161 -13.97 22.24 4.92
CA GLU A 161 -12.93 22.79 4.05
C GLU A 161 -12.87 22.01 2.74
N SER A 162 -12.94 22.71 1.60
CA SER A 162 -12.75 22.10 0.29
C SER A 162 -11.28 21.89 0.00
N ILE A 163 -10.90 20.65 -0.31
CA ILE A 163 -9.55 20.25 -0.68
C ILE A 163 -9.59 19.72 -2.11
N ASP A 164 -8.94 20.46 -3.02
CA ASP A 164 -8.79 20.06 -4.42
C ASP A 164 -7.69 19.01 -4.57
N PHE A 165 -8.04 17.86 -5.14
CA PHE A 165 -7.10 16.81 -5.49
C PHE A 165 -6.81 16.77 -6.98
N THR A 166 -7.35 17.69 -7.78
CA THR A 166 -7.11 17.73 -9.23
C THR A 166 -5.63 17.89 -9.54
N ASN A 167 -5.10 17.02 -10.42
CA ASN A 167 -3.66 16.85 -10.70
C ASN A 167 -2.82 16.28 -9.53
N GLY A 168 -3.47 15.91 -8.42
CA GLY A 168 -2.91 15.08 -7.37
C GLY A 168 -2.64 13.67 -7.86
N ARG A 169 -2.08 12.82 -6.99
CA ARG A 169 -1.68 11.46 -7.36
C ARG A 169 -2.23 10.41 -6.41
N ALA A 170 -2.59 9.27 -6.98
CA ALA A 170 -3.06 8.12 -6.25
C ALA A 170 -2.14 6.91 -6.41
N HIS A 171 -2.08 6.07 -5.37
CA HIS A 171 -1.46 4.75 -5.38
C HIS A 171 -2.42 3.73 -4.77
N LEU A 172 -2.49 2.54 -5.38
CA LEU A 172 -3.51 1.55 -5.07
C LEU A 172 -2.88 0.18 -4.82
N GLU A 173 -3.10 -0.38 -3.62
CA GLU A 173 -2.70 -1.75 -3.26
C GLU A 173 -3.85 -2.59 -2.73
N LYS A 174 -3.69 -3.90 -2.80
CA LYS A 174 -4.64 -4.85 -2.26
C LYS A 174 -3.90 -5.97 -1.57
N ASP A 175 -4.30 -6.22 -0.33
CA ASP A 175 -3.88 -7.37 0.45
C ASP A 175 -5.04 -8.31 0.74
N TRP A 176 -4.78 -9.61 0.68
CA TRP A 176 -5.73 -10.61 1.10
C TRP A 176 -5.06 -11.89 1.58
N GLY A 177 -5.69 -12.61 2.50
CA GLY A 177 -5.10 -13.83 3.03
C GLY A 177 -5.66 -14.19 4.39
N SER A 178 -4.91 -14.96 5.17
CA SER A 178 -5.26 -15.32 6.55
C SER A 178 -4.62 -14.40 7.58
N SER A 179 -3.43 -13.86 7.34
CA SER A 179 -2.69 -13.00 8.28
C SER A 179 -1.62 -12.18 7.57
N PHE A 180 -1.28 -11.02 8.13
CA PHE A 180 -0.06 -10.31 7.74
C PHE A 180 1.20 -11.08 8.22
N PRO A 181 2.34 -10.92 7.52
CA PRO A 181 3.61 -11.51 7.94
C PRO A 181 4.03 -11.05 9.33
N LYS A 182 4.75 -11.91 10.06
CA LYS A 182 5.26 -11.60 11.41
C LYS A 182 6.20 -10.38 11.42
N TYR A 183 7.08 -10.31 10.42
CA TYR A 183 7.97 -9.19 10.18
C TYR A 183 7.87 -8.79 8.74
N TYR A 184 7.86 -7.48 8.49
CA TYR A 184 7.87 -6.95 7.16
C TYR A 184 8.40 -5.52 7.12
N ILE A 185 8.82 -5.12 5.93
CA ILE A 185 9.09 -3.74 5.57
C ILE A 185 8.21 -3.44 4.37
N TRP A 186 7.42 -2.40 4.45
CA TRP A 186 6.63 -1.90 3.33
C TRP A 186 7.04 -0.46 3.04
N LEU A 187 7.21 -0.14 1.76
CA LEU A 187 7.64 1.16 1.31
C LEU A 187 6.96 1.48 -0.02
N GLN A 188 6.38 2.68 -0.11
CA GLN A 188 5.74 3.17 -1.31
C GLN A 188 5.96 4.67 -1.48
N SER A 189 6.31 5.10 -2.68
CA SER A 189 6.16 6.50 -3.08
C SER A 189 5.95 6.63 -4.58
N ASN A 190 5.10 7.57 -4.97
CA ASN A 190 4.93 8.08 -6.33
C ASN A 190 5.04 9.61 -6.40
N HIS A 191 5.64 10.22 -5.37
CA HIS A 191 5.77 11.66 -5.17
C HIS A 191 7.23 12.10 -5.23
N PHE A 192 7.92 11.67 -6.29
CA PHE A 192 9.32 11.99 -6.50
C PHE A 192 9.52 13.42 -7.03
N THR A 193 10.76 13.90 -6.98
CA THR A 193 11.13 15.22 -7.52
C THR A 193 11.01 15.21 -9.04
N THR A 194 11.42 14.11 -9.70
CA THR A 194 11.22 13.93 -11.14
C THR A 194 10.01 13.04 -11.40
N ARG A 195 8.96 13.62 -11.99
CA ARG A 195 7.69 12.93 -12.29
C ARG A 195 7.49 12.71 -13.79
N PRO A 196 6.71 11.69 -14.19
CA PRO A 196 6.10 10.67 -13.32
C PRO A 196 7.11 9.60 -12.91
N ARG A 197 6.95 9.06 -11.70
CA ARG A 197 7.81 8.01 -11.15
C ARG A 197 7.14 7.35 -9.96
N SER A 198 7.34 6.04 -9.79
CA SER A 198 6.82 5.30 -8.64
C SER A 198 7.76 4.20 -8.20
N LEU A 199 7.88 4.02 -6.90
CA LEU A 199 8.69 2.99 -6.25
C LEU A 199 7.80 2.28 -5.22
N PHE A 200 7.75 0.96 -5.34
CA PHE A 200 7.18 0.06 -4.36
C PHE A 200 8.24 -0.94 -3.91
N PHE A 201 8.28 -1.23 -2.62
CA PHE A 201 9.10 -2.27 -2.04
C PHE A 201 8.35 -2.93 -0.89
N SER A 202 8.36 -4.26 -0.86
CA SER A 202 7.94 -5.04 0.29
C SER A 202 8.93 -6.17 0.54
N TRP A 203 9.32 -6.34 1.80
CA TRP A 203 10.10 -7.46 2.31
C TRP A 203 9.33 -8.10 3.45
N ALA A 204 9.31 -9.43 3.53
CA ALA A 204 8.53 -10.14 4.54
C ALA A 204 9.16 -11.48 4.93
N HIS A 205 8.97 -11.85 6.19
CA HIS A 205 9.20 -13.22 6.65
C HIS A 205 8.00 -14.11 6.26
N ILE A 206 8.22 -15.05 5.36
CA ILE A 206 7.17 -15.89 4.78
C ILE A 206 7.31 -17.32 5.33
N PRO A 207 6.30 -17.84 6.06
CA PRO A 207 6.30 -19.22 6.50
C PRO A 207 5.98 -20.16 5.33
N LEU A 208 6.63 -21.32 5.34
CA LEU A 208 6.48 -22.40 4.38
C LEU A 208 6.37 -23.73 5.15
N GLY A 209 5.20 -23.98 5.72
CA GLY A 209 4.97 -25.14 6.58
C GLY A 209 5.87 -25.07 7.83
N PRO A 210 6.75 -26.06 8.09
CA PRO A 210 7.69 -26.00 9.21
C PRO A 210 8.92 -25.11 8.94
N PHE A 211 9.10 -24.63 7.71
CA PHE A 211 10.22 -23.77 7.31
C PHE A 211 9.75 -22.33 7.12
N TRP A 212 10.70 -21.45 6.84
CA TRP A 212 10.44 -20.06 6.48
C TRP A 212 11.51 -19.56 5.52
N PHE A 213 11.22 -18.48 4.80
CA PHE A 213 12.20 -17.73 4.04
C PHE A 213 11.87 -16.24 4.05
N ASN A 214 12.88 -15.40 3.82
CA ASN A 214 12.66 -13.97 3.64
C ASN A 214 12.38 -13.70 2.16
N GLY A 215 11.15 -13.29 1.85
CA GLY A 215 10.73 -12.91 0.51
C GLY A 215 10.75 -11.40 0.33
N PHE A 216 10.97 -10.93 -0.89
CA PHE A 216 10.80 -9.53 -1.23
C PHE A 216 10.31 -9.36 -2.66
N ILE A 217 9.63 -8.24 -2.87
CA ILE A 217 9.11 -7.76 -4.14
C ILE A 217 9.34 -6.26 -4.23
N CYS A 218 9.80 -5.79 -5.38
CA CYS A 218 10.06 -4.40 -5.62
C CYS A 218 9.79 -4.04 -7.07
N HIS A 219 9.25 -2.85 -7.27
CA HIS A 219 8.96 -2.30 -8.58
C HIS A 219 9.33 -0.82 -8.62
N LEU A 220 10.18 -0.47 -9.58
CA LEU A 220 10.51 0.92 -9.91
C LEU A 220 9.94 1.20 -11.30
N TRP A 221 9.03 2.16 -11.39
CA TRP A 221 8.56 2.72 -12.63
C TRP A 221 9.20 4.09 -12.84
N THR A 222 9.93 4.26 -13.94
CA THR A 222 10.72 5.47 -14.23
C THR A 222 9.95 6.53 -15.02
N GLY A 223 8.66 6.29 -15.30
CA GLY A 223 7.87 7.05 -16.27
C GLY A 223 7.98 6.52 -17.71
N LYS A 224 8.96 5.65 -17.98
CA LYS A 224 9.18 5.01 -19.29
C LYS A 224 9.32 3.49 -19.16
N GLU A 225 9.99 3.03 -18.12
CA GLU A 225 10.35 1.63 -17.95
C GLU A 225 9.88 1.08 -16.61
N HIS A 226 9.60 -0.21 -16.60
CA HIS A 226 9.25 -0.99 -15.42
C HIS A 226 10.39 -1.91 -15.04
N LEU A 227 11.05 -1.61 -13.93
CA LEU A 227 12.14 -2.41 -13.38
C LEU A 227 11.61 -3.23 -12.22
N ARG A 228 11.70 -4.56 -12.34
CA ARG A 228 11.20 -5.51 -11.34
C ARG A 228 12.31 -6.30 -10.69
N PHE A 229 12.36 -6.20 -9.37
CA PHE A 229 13.33 -6.85 -8.49
C PHE A 229 12.56 -7.73 -7.50
N ALA A 230 12.78 -9.05 -7.50
CA ALA A 230 12.03 -9.94 -6.61
C ALA A 230 12.78 -11.24 -6.32
N THR A 231 12.45 -11.89 -5.21
CA THR A 231 13.01 -13.21 -4.86
C THR A 231 12.84 -14.22 -5.99
N TYR A 232 11.66 -14.24 -6.63
CA TYR A 232 11.33 -15.22 -7.67
C TYR A 232 12.02 -14.96 -9.03
N ASN A 233 12.69 -13.82 -9.23
CA ASN A 233 13.36 -13.51 -10.50
C ASN A 233 14.89 -13.44 -10.36
N GLY A 234 15.44 -14.04 -9.30
CA GLY A 234 16.87 -14.17 -9.06
C GLY A 234 17.55 -12.89 -8.56
N THR A 235 16.78 -11.85 -8.19
CA THR A 235 17.35 -10.67 -7.55
C THR A 235 17.89 -11.01 -6.16
N LYS A 236 19.08 -10.50 -5.83
CA LYS A 236 19.61 -10.50 -4.48
C LYS A 236 19.16 -9.25 -3.73
N CYS A 237 18.75 -9.40 -2.48
CA CYS A 237 18.35 -8.28 -1.62
C CYS A 237 19.18 -8.30 -0.34
N HIS A 238 19.74 -7.15 0.01
CA HIS A 238 20.37 -6.88 1.29
C HIS A 238 19.57 -5.77 1.98
N VAL A 239 19.18 -5.99 3.23
CA VAL A 239 18.41 -5.03 4.04
C VAL A 239 19.24 -4.70 5.27
N GLU A 240 19.49 -3.41 5.46
CA GLU A 240 20.20 -2.84 6.60
C GLU A 240 19.21 -1.94 7.34
N VAL A 241 18.78 -2.35 8.54
CA VAL A 241 18.00 -1.50 9.45
C VAL A 241 18.99 -0.87 10.41
N THR A 242 19.22 0.43 10.29
CA THR A 242 20.18 1.15 11.16
C THR A 242 19.55 1.53 12.48
N ASP A 243 18.25 1.80 12.49
CA ASP A 243 17.43 2.04 13.68
C ASP A 243 15.94 1.80 13.33
N PRO A 244 15.00 1.85 14.30
CA PRO A 244 13.60 1.55 14.04
C PRO A 244 12.90 2.45 13.01
N THR A 245 13.47 3.58 12.61
CA THR A 245 12.89 4.49 11.61
C THR A 245 13.70 4.55 10.31
N HIS A 246 14.87 3.93 10.23
CA HIS A 246 15.74 3.99 9.05
C HIS A 246 16.03 2.61 8.45
N VAL A 247 15.86 2.53 7.14
CA VAL A 247 16.22 1.34 6.37
C VAL A 247 16.98 1.70 5.11
N LYS A 248 18.02 0.91 4.83
CA LYS A 248 18.72 0.88 3.56
C LYS A 248 18.54 -0.49 2.92
N ILE A 249 18.11 -0.49 1.66
CA ILE A 249 17.87 -1.69 0.87
C ILE A 249 18.77 -1.65 -0.36
N THR A 250 19.47 -2.74 -0.64
CA THR A 250 20.27 -2.91 -1.86
C THR A 250 19.76 -4.12 -2.63
N LEU A 251 19.30 -3.89 -3.86
CA LEU A 251 18.79 -4.91 -4.77
C LEU A 251 19.76 -5.06 -5.94
N THR A 252 20.17 -6.28 -6.27
CA THR A 252 21.09 -6.54 -7.40
C THR A 252 20.54 -7.60 -8.34
N LYS A 253 20.48 -7.29 -9.64
CA LYS A 253 20.01 -8.19 -10.69
C LYS A 253 20.79 -7.98 -11.99
N GLY A 254 21.64 -8.94 -12.34
CA GLY A 254 22.51 -8.81 -13.52
C GLY A 254 23.44 -7.59 -13.37
N GLN A 255 23.37 -6.65 -14.31
CA GLN A 255 24.15 -5.41 -14.28
C GLN A 255 23.46 -4.28 -13.50
N HIS A 256 22.20 -4.45 -13.09
CA HIS A 256 21.46 -3.42 -12.37
C HIS A 256 21.63 -3.56 -10.87
N GLN A 257 21.85 -2.43 -10.19
CA GLN A 257 21.77 -2.32 -8.74
C GLN A 257 20.86 -1.15 -8.36
N LEU A 258 19.86 -1.41 -7.50
CA LEU A 258 18.98 -0.39 -6.94
C LEU A 258 19.27 -0.26 -5.45
N ILE A 259 19.75 0.91 -5.03
CA ILE A 259 19.93 1.28 -3.63
C ILE A 259 18.77 2.17 -3.22
N ILE A 260 18.11 1.85 -2.12
CA ILE A 260 17.00 2.62 -1.55
C ILE A 260 17.39 2.98 -0.13
N LYS A 261 17.23 4.24 0.25
CA LYS A 261 17.32 4.69 1.64
C LYS A 261 15.99 5.32 2.00
N ALA A 262 15.35 4.83 3.05
CA ALA A 262 14.08 5.35 3.50
C ALA A 262 14.12 5.65 4.99
N HIS A 263 13.41 6.70 5.39
CA HIS A 263 13.33 7.19 6.75
C HIS A 263 11.86 7.46 7.11
N GLN A 264 11.38 6.88 8.19
CA GLN A 264 10.02 7.05 8.68
C GLN A 264 9.94 8.35 9.47
N THR A 265 8.97 9.21 9.11
CA THR A 265 8.75 10.52 9.75
C THR A 265 7.33 10.60 10.32
N GLY A 266 7.08 11.50 11.28
CA GLY A 266 5.72 11.75 11.79
C GLY A 266 5.25 10.86 12.94
N GLY A 267 6.15 10.14 13.62
CA GLY A 267 5.78 9.23 14.71
C GLY A 267 5.11 7.96 14.23
N SER A 268 4.64 7.14 15.16
CA SER A 268 3.88 5.92 14.86
C SER A 268 2.43 6.13 15.23
N VAL A 269 1.50 6.01 14.27
CA VAL A 269 0.07 5.98 14.58
C VAL A 269 -0.40 4.53 14.58
N ASP A 270 -1.26 4.23 15.54
CA ASP A 270 -1.81 2.90 15.75
C ASP A 270 -2.94 2.63 14.74
N LEU A 271 -2.70 1.75 13.77
CA LEU A 271 -3.72 1.26 12.84
C LEU A 271 -3.99 -0.23 13.09
N LYS A 272 -5.21 -0.68 12.79
CA LYS A 272 -5.60 -2.08 13.01
C LYS A 272 -5.18 -2.91 11.82
N ALA A 273 -4.48 -4.00 12.08
CA ALA A 273 -4.08 -5.00 11.11
C ALA A 273 -4.59 -6.40 11.49
N PRO A 274 -4.78 -7.29 10.50
CA PRO A 274 -5.33 -8.60 10.73
C PRO A 274 -4.26 -9.60 11.20
N LYS A 275 -4.55 -10.26 12.33
CA LYS A 275 -3.84 -11.44 12.83
C LYS A 275 -4.84 -12.58 12.96
N LEU A 276 -4.62 -13.66 12.21
CA LEU A 276 -5.51 -14.82 12.13
C LEU A 276 -6.96 -14.46 11.74
N GLY A 277 -7.16 -13.45 10.88
CA GLY A 277 -8.47 -12.94 10.48
C GLY A 277 -9.15 -12.02 11.50
N LEU A 278 -8.50 -11.68 12.61
CA LEU A 278 -8.97 -10.69 13.57
C LEU A 278 -8.22 -9.36 13.39
N MET A 279 -8.93 -8.24 13.28
CA MET A 279 -8.37 -6.89 13.27
C MET A 279 -7.96 -6.44 14.69
N ASN A 280 -7.10 -7.24 15.35
CA ASN A 280 -6.73 -7.05 16.76
C ASN A 280 -5.25 -6.74 16.97
N GLN A 281 -4.44 -6.73 15.91
CA GLN A 281 -3.07 -6.27 16.00
C GLN A 281 -3.06 -4.77 15.72
N THR A 282 -2.52 -4.00 16.65
CA THR A 282 -2.19 -2.61 16.37
C THR A 282 -0.82 -2.58 15.71
N ILE A 283 -0.75 -2.09 14.48
CA ILE A 283 0.49 -1.82 13.79
C ILE A 283 0.76 -0.33 13.90
N LYS A 284 2.01 -0.02 14.24
CA LYS A 284 2.56 1.32 14.18
C LYS A 284 2.76 1.68 12.71
N GLU A 285 1.72 2.16 12.07
CA GLU A 285 1.76 2.55 10.67
C GLU A 285 2.49 3.89 10.54
N GLY A 286 3.65 3.84 9.89
CA GLY A 286 4.41 4.99 9.44
C GLY A 286 3.97 5.40 8.04
N LEU A 287 2.73 5.83 7.86
CA LEU A 287 2.24 6.22 6.53
C LEU A 287 2.94 7.47 5.96
N MET A 288 3.87 8.05 6.71
CA MET A 288 4.73 9.14 6.30
C MET A 288 6.21 8.83 6.51
N GLY A 289 7.02 9.30 5.57
CA GLY A 289 8.44 9.09 5.52
C GLY A 289 9.03 9.75 4.29
N SER A 290 10.35 9.70 4.17
CA SER A 290 11.06 10.09 2.97
C SER A 290 11.81 8.90 2.38
N VAL A 291 12.03 8.94 1.07
CA VAL A 291 12.77 7.92 0.36
C VAL A 291 13.67 8.56 -0.69
N SER A 292 14.91 8.10 -0.74
CA SER A 292 15.82 8.33 -1.87
C SER A 292 16.19 7.00 -2.49
N PHE A 293 16.39 6.98 -3.80
CA PHE A 293 16.93 5.81 -4.48
C PHE A 293 18.00 6.19 -5.50
N TRP A 294 18.86 5.22 -5.79
CA TRP A 294 19.89 5.27 -6.82
C TRP A 294 19.87 3.97 -7.60
N LEU A 295 19.69 4.06 -8.91
CA LEU A 295 19.77 2.95 -9.85
C LEU A 295 21.09 3.06 -10.60
N TYR A 296 21.89 2.00 -10.49
CA TYR A 296 23.15 1.83 -11.18
C TYR A 296 23.02 0.79 -12.28
N GLU A 297 23.72 1.03 -13.39
CA GLU A 297 24.10 0.01 -14.35
C GLU A 297 25.62 -0.16 -14.28
N LYS A 298 26.07 -1.33 -13.82
CA LYS A 298 27.46 -1.59 -13.41
C LYS A 298 27.88 -0.61 -12.32
N GLU A 299 28.81 0.30 -12.61
CA GLU A 299 29.37 1.29 -11.67
C GLU A 299 28.81 2.70 -11.91
N THR A 300 27.98 2.90 -12.94
CA THR A 300 27.44 4.20 -13.29
C THR A 300 26.04 4.37 -12.74
N CYS A 301 25.80 5.43 -11.96
CA CYS A 301 24.45 5.83 -11.55
C CYS A 301 23.71 6.36 -12.77
N ILE A 302 22.66 5.67 -13.20
CA ILE A 302 21.85 6.03 -14.36
C ILE A 302 20.57 6.76 -13.98
N LEU A 303 20.13 6.66 -12.72
CA LEU A 303 18.95 7.34 -12.22
C LEU A 303 19.00 7.51 -10.72
N GLU A 304 18.66 8.69 -10.22
CA GLU A 304 18.43 8.94 -8.80
C GLU A 304 17.20 9.82 -8.59
N ASP A 305 16.60 9.75 -7.40
CA ASP A 305 15.54 10.65 -7.00
C ASP A 305 15.34 10.67 -5.48
N HIS A 306 14.53 11.63 -5.05
CA HIS A 306 14.08 11.78 -3.69
C HIS A 306 12.57 12.12 -3.65
N SER A 307 11.89 11.57 -2.65
CA SER A 307 10.52 11.91 -2.30
C SER A 307 10.42 12.15 -0.79
N PRO A 308 9.84 13.28 -0.35
CA PRO A 308 9.53 13.53 1.06
C PRO A 308 8.18 12.93 1.50
N LEU A 309 7.49 12.19 0.61
CA LEU A 309 6.14 11.67 0.80
C LEU A 309 6.05 10.16 0.51
N ALA A 310 6.86 9.39 1.22
CA ALA A 310 6.78 7.94 1.23
C ALA A 310 5.80 7.45 2.31
N GLY A 311 5.09 6.35 2.03
CA GLY A 311 4.58 5.48 3.09
C GLY A 311 5.68 4.49 3.45
N LEU A 312 5.94 4.27 4.73
CA LEU A 312 7.00 3.39 5.21
C LEU A 312 6.60 2.70 6.52
N GLU A 313 6.53 1.38 6.49
CA GLU A 313 6.34 0.56 7.68
C GLU A 313 7.57 -0.32 7.88
N ILE A 314 8.14 -0.27 9.09
CA ILE A 314 9.24 -1.12 9.52
C ILE A 314 8.76 -1.94 10.72
N VAL A 315 8.31 -3.17 10.46
CA VAL A 315 7.92 -4.12 11.49
C VAL A 315 8.98 -5.21 11.54
N SER A 316 10.04 -4.99 12.31
CA SER A 316 11.18 -5.90 12.37
C SER A 316 11.58 -6.27 13.80
N GLU A 317 12.06 -7.49 13.99
CA GLU A 317 12.92 -7.88 15.12
C GLU A 317 14.41 -7.74 14.75
N LEU A 318 14.72 -7.16 13.58
CA LEU A 318 16.09 -7.02 13.10
C LEU A 318 16.85 -6.14 14.08
N THR A 319 17.78 -6.74 14.80
CA THR A 319 18.71 -6.00 15.66
C THR A 319 19.41 -4.94 14.80
N PRO A 320 19.57 -3.71 15.30
CA PRO A 320 20.41 -2.72 14.66
C PRO A 320 21.77 -3.36 14.33
N VAL A 321 22.30 -3.09 13.13
CA VAL A 321 23.68 -3.43 12.84
C VAL A 321 24.55 -2.49 13.68
N ASP A 322 25.20 -3.03 14.71
CA ASP A 322 26.17 -2.30 15.55
C ASP A 322 27.31 -1.68 14.73
#